data_AF-A0A1J7IC59-F1
#
_entry.id   AF-A0A1J7IC59-F1
#
_cell.length_a   1.000
_cell.length_b   1.000
_cell.length_c   1.000
_cell.angle_alpha   90.00
_cell.angle_beta   90.00
_cell.angle_gamma   90.00
#
_symmetry.space_group_name_H-M   'P 1'
#
loop_
_entity.id
_entity.type
_entity.pdbx_description
1 polymer ?
#
loop_
_entity_poly.entity_id
_entity_poly.type
_entity_poly.pdbx_seq_one_letter_code
_entity_poly.pdbx_strand_id
1 'polypeptide(L)' 'MEEPAEDLSLNKILERKTRKLSARMFFEVLVLKNHGLIDVQQDEPYGDISLKLTFSFSKAHI' A
#
# COMPACT_ATOMS: atom_id res chain seq x y z
N MET A 1 4.61 4.36 23.25
CA MET A 1 4.94 5.08 22.02
C MET A 1 4.72 4.08 20.90
N GLU A 2 3.67 4.24 20.09
CA GLU A 2 3.52 3.42 18.87
C GLU A 2 4.66 3.81 17.94
N GLU A 3 5.50 2.85 17.56
CA GLU A 3 6.47 3.07 16.49
C GLU A 3 5.69 3.44 15.22
N PRO A 4 6.06 4.53 14.53
CA PRO A 4 5.43 4.85 13.26
C PRO A 4 5.70 3.68 12.32
N ALA A 5 4.65 2.96 11.94
CA ALA A 5 4.74 1.91 10.93
C ALA A 5 5.45 2.51 9.72
N GLU A 6 6.61 1.96 9.36
CA GLU A 6 7.42 2.41 8.24
C GLU A 6 6.58 2.31 6.96
N ASP A 7 6.55 3.40 6.19
CA ASP A 7 5.76 3.44 4.97
C ASP A 7 6.35 2.45 3.94
N LEU A 8 5.50 1.59 3.39
CA LEU A 8 5.89 0.54 2.45
C LEU A 8 5.85 1.06 1.01
N SER A 9 6.95 0.89 0.27
CA SER A 9 7.01 1.24 -1.16
C SER A 9 6.36 0.17 -2.03
N LEU A 10 5.40 0.57 -2.88
CA LEU A 10 4.77 -0.33 -3.85
C LEU A 10 5.76 -0.80 -4.91
N ASN A 11 6.70 0.05 -5.36
CA ASN A 11 7.73 -0.37 -6.30
C ASN A 11 8.62 -1.48 -5.74
N LYS A 12 9.00 -1.40 -4.46
CA LYS A 12 9.76 -2.47 -3.78
C LYS A 12 8.94 -3.76 -3.67
N ILE A 13 7.65 -3.66 -3.35
CA ILE A 13 6.75 -4.84 -3.27
C ILE A 13 6.60 -5.53 -4.64
N LEU A 14 6.54 -4.73 -5.71
CA LEU A 14 6.35 -5.21 -7.08
C LEU A 14 7.66 -5.49 -7.82
N GLU A 15 8.81 -5.39 -7.14
CA GLU A 15 10.10 -5.68 -7.72
C GLU A 15 10.10 -7.13 -8.27
N ARG A 16 10.57 -7.29 -9.51
CA ARG A 16 10.66 -8.58 -10.22
C ARG A 16 9.31 -9.29 -10.46
N LYS A 17 8.18 -8.61 -10.25
CA LYS A 17 6.85 -9.14 -10.59
C LYS A 17 6.55 -8.93 -12.08
N THR A 18 5.69 -9.80 -12.63
CA THR A 18 5.22 -9.65 -14.01
C THR A 18 4.22 -8.50 -14.12
N ARG A 19 4.09 -7.90 -15.31
CA ARG A 19 3.10 -6.85 -15.59
C ARG A 19 1.68 -7.23 -15.16
N LYS A 20 1.28 -8.50 -15.40
CA LYS A 20 -0.05 -9.01 -15.03
C LYS A 20 -0.25 -8.95 -13.51
N LEU A 21 0.74 -9.37 -12.74
CA LEU A 21 0.67 -9.37 -11.29
C LEU A 21 0.74 -7.94 -10.74
N SER A 22 1.60 -7.08 -11.28
CA SER A 22 1.69 -5.67 -10.88
C SER A 22 0.37 -4.92 -11.10
N ALA A 23 -0.28 -5.11 -12.24
CA ALA A 23 -1.59 -4.50 -12.50
C ALA A 23 -2.69 -5.01 -11.55
N ARG A 24 -2.70 -6.32 -11.26
CA ARG A 24 -3.62 -6.90 -10.29
C ARG A 24 -3.42 -6.31 -8.89
N MET A 25 -2.17 -6.30 -8.42
CA MET A 25 -1.83 -5.77 -7.09
C MET A 25 -2.15 -4.27 -6.98
N PHE A 26 -1.88 -3.48 -8.03
CA PHE A 26 -2.25 -2.06 -8.07
C PHE A 26 -3.76 -1.87 -7.85
N PHE A 27 -4.60 -2.68 -8.52
CA PHE A 27 -6.05 -2.61 -8.31
C PHE A 27 -6.44 -3.08 -6.90
N GLU A 28 -5.82 -4.13 -6.38
CA GLU A 28 -6.05 -4.60 -4.99
C GLU A 28 -5.69 -3.51 -3.96
N VAL A 29 -4.62 -2.73 -4.16
CA VAL A 29 -4.28 -1.55 -3.34
C VAL A 29 -5.39 -0.50 -3.37
N LEU A 30 -5.99 -0.22 -4.53
CA LEU A 30 -7.12 0.70 -4.63
C LEU A 30 -8.34 0.20 -3.85
N VAL A 31 -8.61 -1.11 -3.89
CA VAL A 31 -9.69 -1.72 -3.09
C VAL A 31 -9.43 -1.55 -1.59
N LEU A 32 -8.21 -1.83 -1.14
CA LEU A 32 -7.83 -1.66 0.27
C LEU A 32 -7.95 -0.20 0.74
N LYS A 33 -7.55 0.76 -0.10
CA LYS A 33 -7.71 2.20 0.16
C LYS A 33 -9.20 2.58 0.23
N ASN A 34 -10.02 2.07 -0.67
CA ASN A 34 -11.47 2.33 -0.69
C ASN A 34 -12.18 1.81 0.57
N HIS A 35 -11.70 0.70 1.14
CA HIS A 35 -12.19 0.18 2.42
C HIS A 35 -11.56 0.86 3.65
N GLY A 36 -10.67 1.84 3.45
CA GLY A 36 -10.01 2.56 4.54
C GLY A 36 -9.05 1.70 5.37
N LEU A 37 -8.53 0.60 4.80
CA LEU A 37 -7.60 -0.32 5.47
C LEU A 37 -6.13 0.12 5.34
N ILE A 38 -5.84 0.87 4.28
CA ILE A 38 -4.53 1.48 4.04
C ILE A 38 -4.70 2.92 3.60
N ASP A 39 -3.68 3.72 3.91
CA ASP A 39 -3.46 5.00 3.30
C ASP A 39 -2.46 4.86 2.14
N VAL A 40 -2.60 5.71 1.14
CA VAL A 40 -1.86 5.65 -0.13
C VAL A 40 -1.46 7.07 -0.52
N GLN A 41 -0.16 7.28 -0.71
CA GLN A 41 0.40 8.58 -1.09
C GLN A 41 1.29 8.45 -2.34
N GLN A 42 1.14 9.39 -3.27
CA GLN A 42 1.98 9.55 -4.45
C GLN A 42 2.28 11.04 -4.63
N ASP A 43 3.55 11.43 -4.51
CA ASP A 43 3.95 12.84 -4.49
C ASP A 43 4.09 13.45 -5.89
N GLU A 44 4.44 12.64 -6.88
CA GLU A 44 4.64 13.08 -8.27
C GLU A 44 3.96 12.12 -9.27
N PRO A 45 3.55 12.60 -10.46
CA PRO A 45 2.94 11.75 -11.48
C PRO A 45 3.84 10.57 -11.84
N TYR A 46 3.28 9.36 -11.74
CA TYR A 46 4.01 8.10 -11.99
C TYR A 46 5.19 7.84 -11.05
N GLY A 47 5.34 8.63 -9.98
CA GLY A 47 6.27 8.38 -8.90
C GLY A 47 5.89 7.12 -8.10
N ASP A 48 6.78 6.73 -7.19
CA ASP A 48 6.50 5.62 -6.29
C ASP A 48 5.27 5.90 -5.42
N ILE A 49 4.65 4.82 -4.96
CA ILE A 49 3.46 4.86 -4.14
C ILE A 49 3.82 4.31 -2.76
N SER A 50 3.70 5.17 -1.75
CA SER A 50 3.87 4.82 -0.34
C SER A 50 2.56 4.30 0.23
N LEU A 51 2.62 3.17 0.93
CA LEU A 51 1.49 2.51 1.57
C LEU A 51 1.67 2.53 3.08
N LYS A 52 0.64 2.97 3.80
CA LYS A 52 0.64 3.02 5.27
C LYS A 52 -0.58 2.31 5.83
N LEU A 53 -0.40 1.53 6.90
CA LEU A 53 -1.53 0.90 7.56
C LEU A 53 -2.38 1.94 8.31
N THR A 54 -3.69 1.85 8.18
CA THR A 54 -4.60 2.65 9.01
C THR A 54 -4.87 1.95 10.34
N PHE A 55 -5.29 2.72 11.33
CA PHE A 55 -5.63 2.22 12.66
C PHE A 55 -6.77 1.19 12.68
N SER A 56 -7.64 1.19 11.65
CA SER A 56 -8.68 0.18 11.48
C SER A 56 -8.09 -1.19 11.15
N PHE A 57 -6.94 -1.23 10.47
CA PHE A 57 -6.24 -2.47 10.14
C PHE A 57 -5.34 -2.95 11.30
N SER A 58 -4.66 -2.05 12.02
CA SER A 58 -3.80 -2.45 13.15
C SER A 58 -4.56 -3.08 14.33
N LYS A 59 -5.87 -2.83 14.43
CA LYS A 59 -6.76 -3.48 15.41
C LYS A 59 -7.28 -4.85 14.98
N ALA A 60 -7.17 -5.20 13.70
CA ALA A 60 -7.54 -6.53 13.24
C ALA A 60 -6.45 -7.52 13.71
N HIS A 61 -6.62 -8.06 14.92
CA HIS A 61 -5.86 -9.22 15.37
C HIS A 61 -6.20 -10.39 14.44
N ILE A 62 -5.22 -10.81 13.63
CA ILE A 62 -5.17 -12.13 13.01
C ILE A 62 -4.14 -12.94 13.81
#